data_AF-A0A832G8X3-F1
#
_entry.id   AF-A0A832G8X3-F1
#
_cell.length_a   1.000
_cell.length_b   1.000
_cell.length_c   1.000
_cell.angle_alpha   90.00
_cell.angle_beta   90.00
_cell.angle_gamma   90.00
#
_symmetry.space_group_name_H-M   'P 1'
#
loop_
_entity.id
_entity.type
_entity.pdbx_description
1 polymer ?
#
loop_
_entity_poly.entity_id
_entity_poly.type
_entity_poly.pdbx_seq_one_letter_code
_entity_poly.pdbx_strand_id
1 'polypeptide(L)' 'MVSMKLCEICGVRAARYVCQECGRSICERCIKPYSWLCLECHK' A
#
# COMPACT_ATOMS: atom_id res chain seq x y z
N MET A 1 5.15 -14.47 -16.20
CA MET A 1 5.32 -13.00 -16.06
C MET A 1 4.92 -12.63 -14.65
N VAL A 2 5.88 -12.35 -13.76
CA VAL A 2 5.56 -11.99 -12.35
C VAL A 2 5.19 -10.51 -12.34
N SER A 3 3.88 -10.21 -12.32
CA SER A 3 3.38 -8.85 -12.19
C SER A 3 3.69 -8.35 -10.79
N MET A 4 4.81 -7.64 -10.65
CA MET A 4 5.16 -6.96 -9.41
C MET A 4 4.16 -5.82 -9.23
N LYS A 5 3.15 -6.02 -8.38
CA LYS A 5 2.14 -4.97 -8.11
C LYS A 5 2.87 -3.73 -7.63
N LEU A 6 2.67 -2.61 -8.31
CA LEU A 6 3.15 -1.32 -7.84
C LEU A 6 2.21 -0.80 -6.76
N CYS A 7 2.73 0.08 -5.91
CA CYS A 7 1.96 0.79 -4.91
C CYS A 7 0.84 1.56 -5.61
N GLU A 8 -0.41 1.28 -5.28
CA GLU A 8 -1.57 1.96 -5.88
C GLU A 8 -1.68 3.43 -5.46
N ILE A 9 -0.89 3.87 -4.48
CA ILE A 9 -0.86 5.25 -3.98
C ILE A 9 0.22 6.07 -4.68
N CYS A 10 1.45 5.57 -4.73
CA CYS A 10 2.56 6.33 -5.27
C CYS A 10 2.93 5.92 -6.70
N GLY A 11 2.52 4.74 -7.17
CA GLY A 11 2.82 4.24 -8.52
C GLY A 11 4.30 3.94 -8.81
N VAL A 12 5.22 4.29 -7.90
CA VAL A 12 6.67 4.25 -8.14
C VAL A 12 7.32 3.01 -7.54
N ARG A 13 6.87 2.56 -6.37
CA ARG A 13 7.50 1.47 -5.61
C ARG A 13 6.68 0.20 -5.73
N ALA A 14 7.32 -0.96 -5.60
CA ALA A 14 6.60 -2.23 -5.45
C ALA A 14 5.72 -2.21 -4.20
N ALA A 15 4.46 -2.60 -4.35
CA ALA A 15 3.56 -2.87 -3.25
C ALA A 15 4.05 -4.12 -2.51
N ARG A 16 4.25 -3.96 -1.21
CA ARG A 16 4.69 -5.03 -0.29
C ARG A 16 3.67 -5.33 0.79
N TYR A 17 2.73 -4.42 1.00
CA TYR A 17 1.71 -4.49 2.03
C TYR A 17 0.34 -4.27 1.40
N VAL A 18 -0.70 -4.68 2.12
CA VAL A 18 -2.10 -4.50 1.70
C VAL A 18 -2.82 -3.76 2.82
N CYS A 19 -3.54 -2.69 2.47
CA CYS A 19 -4.38 -1.97 3.43
C CYS A 19 -5.52 -2.88 3.89
N GLN A 20 -5.72 -3.03 5.20
CA GLN A 20 -6.81 -3.87 5.71
C GLN A 20 -8.20 -3.28 5.49
N GLU A 21 -8.32 -1.95 5.40
CA GLU A 21 -9.62 -1.30 5.20
C GLU A 21 -10.09 -1.29 3.74
N CYS A 22 -9.21 -0.94 2.81
CA CYS A 22 -9.57 -0.79 1.39
C CYS A 22 -9.03 -1.90 0.47
N GLY A 23 -8.17 -2.79 0.97
CA GLY A 23 -7.56 -3.87 0.18
C GLY A 23 -6.52 -3.41 -0.84
N ARG A 24 -6.13 -2.12 -0.86
CA ARG A 24 -5.15 -1.59 -1.82
C ARG A 24 -3.75 -2.11 -1.54
N SER A 25 -3.02 -2.41 -2.61
CA SER A 25 -1.62 -2.84 -2.56
C SER A 25 -0.72 -1.61 -2.42
N ILE A 26 -0.03 -1.50 -1.29
CA ILE A 26 0.76 -0.32 -0.89
C ILE A 26 2.21 -0.68 -0.56
N CYS A 27 3.12 0.28 -0.74
CA CYS A 27 4.52 0.12 -0.35
C CYS A 27 4.74 0.47 1.14
N GLU A 28 5.91 0.08 1.65
CA GLU A 28 6.38 0.38 3.03
C GLU A 28 6.30 1.87 3.43
N ARG A 29 6.35 2.79 2.46
CA ARG A 29 6.23 4.24 2.71
C ARG A 29 4.79 4.75 2.75
N CYS A 30 3.87 4.05 2.09
CA CYS A 30 2.47 4.44 1.99
C CYS A 30 1.58 3.71 3.00
N ILE A 31 2.13 2.75 3.76
CA ILE A 31 1.47 2.10 4.89
C ILE A 31 1.81 2.82 6.20
N LYS A 32 0.81 2.99 7.06
CA LYS A 32 0.99 3.42 8.45
C LYS A 32 1.24 2.17 9.31
N PRO A 33 2.46 1.97 9.85
CA PRO A 33 2.80 0.74 10.58
C PRO A 33 2.00 0.55 11.88
N TYR A 34 1.51 1.64 12.49
CA TYR A 34 0.69 1.57 13.69
C TYR A 34 -0.73 1.08 13.43
N SER A 35 -1.29 1.38 12.26
CA SER A 35 -2.69 1.09 11.93
C SER A 35 -2.83 0.01 10.86
N TRP A 36 -1.74 -0.36 10.18
CA TRP A 36 -1.74 -1.20 8.96
C TRP A 36 -2.67 -0.68 7.86
N LEU A 37 -2.90 0.64 7.89
CA LEU A 37 -3.75 1.36 6.94
C LEU A 37 -2.91 2.12 5.94
N CYS A 38 -3.45 2.31 4.76
CA CYS A 38 -2.85 3.25 3.83
C CYS A 38 -3.03 4.70 4.28
N LEU A 39 -2.21 5.60 3.73
CA LEU A 39 -2.31 7.04 3.99
C LEU A 39 -3.68 7.65 3.67
N GLU A 40 -4.45 7.05 2.76
CA GLU A 40 -5.81 7.49 2.45
C GLU A 40 -6.84 7.05 3.51
N CYS A 41 -6.79 5.81 3.99
CA CYS A 41 -7.73 5.29 4.99
C CYS A 41 -7.44 5.80 6.42
N HIS A 42 -6.20 6.20 6.69
CA HIS A 42 -5.86 6.84 7.97
C HIS A 42 -6.35 8.30 8.05
N LYS A 43 -6.82 8.89 6.95
CA LYS A 43 -7.12 10.32 6.87
C LYS A 43 -8.45 10.68 7.52
#